data_AF-A0A1E8Q4Z5-F1
#
_entry.id   AF-A0A1E8Q4Z5-F1
#
_cell.length_a   1.000
_cell.length_b   1.000
_cell.length_c   1.000
_cell.angle_alpha   90.00
_cell.angle_beta   90.00
_cell.angle_gamma   90.00
#
_symmetry.space_group_name_H-M   'P 1'
#
loop_
_entity.id
_entity.type
_entity.pdbx_description
1 polymer ?
#
loop_
_entity_poly.entity_id
_entity_poly.type
_entity_poly.pdbx_seq_one_letter_code
_entity_poly.pdbx_strand_id
1 'polypeptide(L)'
;MRLILNVIWLIFGGLWLALGYFLAGIICFVLIITIPFGFAAFRIGLYALWPFGQTVVDKPGARPGALIGNVIWVIVAGIWLAIGHVLSAIAMAITIIGIPLAIANLKLIPVSLLPLGKEIVPVDDARGGYVVSR
;
A
#
# COMPACT_ATOMS: atom_id res chain seq x y z
N MET A 1 -15.20 -9.75 -11.92
CA MET A 1 -13.84 -10.32 -11.71
C MET A 1 -13.12 -9.73 -10.49
N ARG A 2 -13.17 -8.40 -10.25
CA ARG A 2 -12.47 -7.74 -9.11
C ARG A 2 -12.82 -8.34 -7.74
N LEU A 3 -14.10 -8.62 -7.47
CA LEU A 3 -14.56 -9.20 -6.19
C LEU A 3 -13.90 -10.55 -5.87
N ILE A 4 -13.91 -11.49 -6.84
CA ILE A 4 -13.35 -12.82 -6.66
C ILE A 4 -11.85 -12.75 -6.34
N LEU A 5 -11.10 -11.92 -7.08
CA LEU A 5 -9.67 -11.72 -6.85
C LEU A 5 -9.39 -11.11 -5.47
N ASN A 6 -10.19 -10.16 -5.00
CA ASN A 6 -10.05 -9.58 -3.66
C ASN A 6 -10.34 -10.61 -2.56
N VAL A 7 -11.37 -11.45 -2.72
CA VAL A 7 -11.68 -12.50 -1.74
C VAL A 7 -10.55 -13.52 -1.65
N ILE A 8 -10.03 -13.99 -2.79
CA ILE A 8 -8.87 -14.88 -2.82
C ILE A 8 -7.68 -14.19 -2.14
N TRP A 9 -7.39 -12.95 -2.51
CA TRP A 9 -6.30 -12.18 -1.92
C TRP A 9 -6.37 -12.05 -0.41
N LEU A 10 -7.54 -11.73 0.15
CA LEU A 10 -7.74 -11.61 1.60
C LEU A 10 -7.37 -12.90 2.33
N ILE A 11 -7.73 -14.06 1.79
CA ILE A 11 -7.47 -15.37 2.38
C ILE A 11 -5.98 -15.72 2.31
N PHE A 12 -5.32 -15.46 1.18
CA PHE A 12 -3.96 -15.91 0.94
C PHE A 12 -2.86 -14.98 1.48
N GLY A 13 -3.14 -13.70 1.76
CA GLY A 13 -2.10 -12.80 2.26
C GLY A 13 -2.52 -11.35 2.53
N GLY A 14 -3.59 -10.87 1.89
CA GLY A 14 -4.05 -9.48 2.01
C GLY A 14 -4.38 -9.05 3.43
N LEU A 15 -5.01 -9.92 4.21
CA LEU A 15 -5.34 -9.63 5.60
C LEU A 15 -4.08 -9.43 6.46
N TRP A 16 -3.07 -10.29 6.28
CA TRP A 16 -1.82 -10.21 7.04
C TRP A 16 -1.04 -8.93 6.74
N LEU A 17 -0.97 -8.54 5.47
CA LEU A 17 -0.33 -7.30 5.06
C LEU A 17 -1.07 -6.08 5.62
N ALA A 18 -2.41 -6.05 5.48
CA ALA A 18 -3.23 -4.97 6.03
C ALA A 18 -3.07 -4.81 7.55
N LEU A 19 -3.03 -5.92 8.29
CA LEU A 19 -2.76 -5.91 9.72
C LEU A 19 -1.37 -5.36 10.05
N GLY A 20 -0.35 -5.71 9.26
CA GLY A 20 1.00 -5.14 9.38
C GLY A 20 1.00 -3.61 9.22
N TYR A 21 0.24 -3.09 8.25
CA TYR A 21 0.07 -1.64 8.06
C TYR A 21 -0.68 -0.97 9.20
N PHE A 22 -1.75 -1.59 9.71
CA PHE A 22 -2.50 -1.04 10.84
C PHE A 22 -1.66 -1.02 12.11
N LEU A 23 -0.87 -2.07 12.36
CA LEU A 23 0.07 -2.10 13.48
C LEU A 23 1.13 -1.01 13.35
N ALA A 24 1.74 -0.86 12.17
CA ALA A 24 2.68 0.23 11.90
C ALA A 24 2.03 1.61 12.11
N GLY A 25 0.76 1.75 11.71
CA GLY A 25 -0.02 2.97 11.91
C GLY A 25 -0.26 3.30 13.39
N ILE A 26 -0.63 2.29 14.19
CA ILE A 26 -0.81 2.44 15.64
C ILE A 26 0.50 2.83 16.31
N ILE A 27 1.62 2.18 15.96
CA ILE A 27 2.96 2.53 16.46
C ILE A 27 3.29 3.99 16.15
N CYS A 28 2.98 4.44 14.93
CA CYS A 28 3.20 5.84 14.54
C CYS A 28 2.37 6.83 15.35
N PHE A 29 1.14 6.46 15.74
CA PHE A 29 0.34 7.29 16.64
C PHE A 29 0.89 7.33 18.07
N VAL A 30 1.39 6.20 18.58
CA VAL A 30 2.03 6.14 19.90
C VAL A 30 3.30 6.99 19.97
N LEU A 31 4.08 7.02 18.90
CA LEU A 31 5.30 7.83 18.83
C LEU A 31 5.02 9.35 18.74
N ILE A 32 3.77 9.77 18.47
CA ILE A 32 3.27 11.16 18.34
C ILE A 32 3.93 11.97 17.22
N ILE A 33 5.26 11.98 17.14
CA ILE A 33 6.04 12.67 16.11
C ILE A 33 5.79 12.12 14.70
N THR A 34 5.34 10.85 14.60
CA THR A 34 5.09 10.16 13.33
C THR A 34 3.60 10.03 12.98
N ILE A 35 2.70 10.79 13.63
CA ILE A 35 1.26 10.78 13.33
C ILE A 35 0.91 10.89 11.83
N PRO A 36 1.55 11.77 11.02
CA PRO A 36 1.26 11.85 9.58
C PRO A 36 1.51 10.52 8.84
N PHE A 37 2.50 9.75 9.27
CA PHE A 37 2.80 8.44 8.72
C PHE A 37 1.77 7.39 9.13
N GLY A 38 1.20 7.51 10.32
CA GLY A 38 0.12 6.66 10.79
C GLY A 38 -1.05 6.68 9.80
N PHE A 39 -1.53 7.86 9.43
CA PHE A 39 -2.60 8.00 8.43
C PHE A 39 -2.24 7.39 7.08
N ALA A 40 -0.98 7.57 6.63
CA ALA A 40 -0.52 7.00 5.39
C ALA A 40 -0.49 5.46 5.44
N ALA A 41 -0.06 4.88 6.57
CA ALA A 41 -0.05 3.45 6.82
C ALA A 41 -1.48 2.87 6.81
N PHE A 42 -2.42 3.48 7.54
CA PHE A 42 -3.82 3.05 7.53
C PHE A 42 -4.45 3.07 6.15
N ARG A 43 -4.18 4.12 5.36
CA ARG A 43 -4.66 4.21 3.98
C ARG A 43 -4.13 3.07 3.11
N ILE A 44 -2.84 2.75 3.22
CA ILE A 44 -2.24 1.64 2.47
C ILE A 44 -2.75 0.28 3.00
N GLY A 45 -2.98 0.15 4.30
CA GLY A 45 -3.60 -1.04 4.90
C GLY A 45 -5.01 -1.30 4.35
N LEU A 46 -5.83 -0.26 4.20
CA LEU A 46 -7.14 -0.36 3.55
C LEU A 46 -7.02 -0.77 2.07
N TYR A 47 -6.06 -0.19 1.35
CA TYR A 47 -5.75 -0.61 -0.02
C TYR A 47 -5.27 -2.07 -0.10
N ALA A 48 -4.48 -2.51 0.88
CA ALA A 48 -4.02 -3.89 0.99
C ALA A 48 -5.15 -4.87 1.32
N LEU A 49 -6.28 -4.44 1.91
CA LEU A 49 -7.47 -5.30 2.03
C LEU A 49 -8.16 -5.52 0.67
N TRP A 50 -8.13 -4.51 -0.21
CA TRP A 50 -8.90 -4.52 -1.45
C TRP A 50 -8.12 -3.94 -2.65
N PRO A 51 -7.03 -4.58 -3.07
CA PRO A 51 -6.12 -4.00 -4.06
C PRO A 51 -6.70 -3.98 -5.48
N PHE A 52 -7.58 -4.92 -5.84
CA PHE A 52 -8.05 -5.02 -7.22
C PHE A 52 -9.16 -4.02 -7.50
N GLY A 53 -8.92 -3.15 -8.49
CA GLY A 53 -9.82 -2.06 -8.86
C GLY A 53 -9.38 -0.69 -8.34
N GLN A 54 -8.27 -0.65 -7.60
CA GLN A 54 -7.60 0.57 -7.17
C GLN A 54 -6.25 0.72 -7.88
N THR A 55 -5.77 1.94 -8.01
CA THR A 55 -4.45 2.27 -8.54
C THR A 55 -3.84 3.41 -7.75
N VAL A 56 -2.51 3.46 -7.74
CA VAL A 56 -1.76 4.51 -7.05
C VAL A 56 -1.34 5.56 -8.07
N VAL A 57 -1.61 6.82 -7.77
CA VAL A 57 -1.25 7.98 -8.59
C VAL A 57 -0.46 8.99 -7.77
N ASP A 58 0.27 9.87 -8.45
CA ASP A 58 0.97 10.97 -7.80
C ASP A 58 -0.02 12.06 -7.39
N LYS A 59 0.10 12.53 -6.16
CA LYS A 59 -0.76 13.60 -5.63
C LYS A 59 -0.26 14.96 -6.14
N PRO A 60 -1.10 15.75 -6.83
CA PRO A 60 -0.76 17.12 -7.22
C PRO A 60 -0.39 17.97 -6.00
N GLY A 61 0.69 18.76 -6.10
CA GLY A 61 1.13 19.65 -5.03
C GLY A 61 1.85 18.98 -3.85
N ALA A 62 2.36 17.76 -4.02
CA ALA A 62 3.25 17.14 -3.02
C ALA A 62 4.48 18.05 -2.76
N ARG A 63 4.62 18.52 -1.52
CA ARG A 63 5.67 19.45 -1.09
C ARG A 63 7.00 18.71 -0.82
N PRO A 64 8.16 19.40 -0.84
CA PRO A 64 9.46 18.81 -0.53
C PRO A 64 9.52 18.05 0.81
N GLY A 65 8.68 18.43 1.79
CA GLY A 65 8.54 17.70 3.06
C GLY A 65 8.10 16.23 2.92
N ALA A 66 7.45 15.84 1.81
CA ALA A 66 7.12 14.46 1.52
C ALA A 66 8.37 13.59 1.27
N LEU A 67 9.42 14.15 0.66
CA LEU A 67 10.69 13.45 0.45
C LEU A 67 11.34 13.13 1.80
N ILE A 68 11.49 14.15 2.65
CA ILE A 68 12.10 14.01 3.98
C ILE A 68 11.31 13.00 4.82
N GLY A 69 9.98 13.12 4.81
CA GLY A 69 9.14 12.18 5.53
C GLY A 69 9.29 10.75 5.02
N ASN A 70 9.34 10.53 3.69
CA ASN A 70 9.54 9.20 3.13
C ASN A 70 10.87 8.58 3.57
N VAL A 71 11.95 9.36 3.70
CA VAL A 71 13.23 8.86 4.23
C VAL A 71 13.07 8.34 5.67
N ILE A 72 12.42 9.12 6.55
CA ILE A 72 12.15 8.71 7.93
C ILE A 72 11.28 7.45 7.95
N TRP A 73 10.23 7.42 7.13
CA TRP A 73 9.31 6.28 7.03
C TRP A 73 10.02 4.99 6.62
N VAL A 74 10.86 5.04 5.58
CA VAL A 74 11.60 3.87 5.08
C VAL A 74 12.39 3.20 6.19
N ILE A 75 13.05 4.00 7.04
CA ILE A 75 13.86 3.50 8.16
C ILE A 75 12.99 2.92 9.28
N VAL A 76 11.87 3.59 9.62
CA VAL A 76 11.04 3.21 10.76
C VAL A 76 10.13 2.01 10.46
N ALA A 77 9.50 1.99 9.28
CA ALA A 77 8.44 1.02 8.97
C ALA A 77 8.46 0.52 7.51
N GLY A 78 8.90 1.36 6.56
CA GLY A 78 8.79 1.06 5.12
C GLY A 78 9.57 -0.18 4.70
N ILE A 79 10.81 -0.36 5.18
CA ILE A 79 11.62 -1.55 4.87
C ILE A 79 10.98 -2.82 5.42
N TRP A 80 10.50 -2.78 6.67
CA TRP A 80 9.87 -3.93 7.32
C TRP A 80 8.61 -4.41 6.58
N LEU A 81 7.76 -3.46 6.17
CA LEU A 81 6.56 -3.75 5.38
C LEU A 81 6.92 -4.25 3.98
N ALA A 82 7.92 -3.65 3.32
CA ALA A 82 8.39 -4.10 2.01
C ALA A 82 8.95 -5.53 2.05
N ILE A 83 9.67 -5.90 3.11
CA ILE A 83 10.11 -7.29 3.35
C ILE A 83 8.88 -8.21 3.49
N GLY A 84 7.88 -7.81 4.28
CA GLY A 84 6.63 -8.55 4.41
C GLY A 84 5.93 -8.79 3.06
N HIS A 85 5.92 -7.78 2.18
CA HIS A 85 5.45 -7.90 0.81
C HIS A 85 6.28 -8.90 0.00
N VAL A 86 7.61 -8.80 0.01
CA VAL A 86 8.48 -9.72 -0.74
C VAL A 86 8.30 -11.16 -0.29
N LEU A 87 8.32 -11.41 1.02
CA LEU A 87 8.15 -12.75 1.58
C LEU A 87 6.77 -13.34 1.22
N SER A 88 5.71 -12.54 1.36
CA SER A 88 4.36 -12.98 0.98
C SER A 88 4.23 -13.22 -0.52
N ALA A 89 4.90 -12.42 -1.36
CA ALA A 89 4.90 -12.61 -2.81
C ALA A 89 5.62 -13.91 -3.21
N ILE A 90 6.75 -14.22 -2.56
CA ILE A 90 7.46 -15.50 -2.76
C ILE A 90 6.59 -16.67 -2.34
N ALA A 91 5.97 -16.61 -1.15
CA ALA A 91 5.07 -17.66 -0.66
C ALA A 91 3.90 -17.92 -1.63
N MET A 92 3.30 -16.85 -2.17
CA MET A 92 2.25 -16.96 -3.19
C MET A 92 2.77 -17.51 -4.51
N ALA A 93 3.95 -17.10 -4.96
CA ALA A 93 4.54 -17.53 -6.24
C ALA A 93 4.84 -19.05 -6.27
N ILE A 94 5.21 -19.64 -5.11
CA ILE A 94 5.47 -21.08 -4.98
C ILE A 94 4.26 -21.92 -5.39
N THR A 95 3.04 -21.42 -5.17
CA THR A 95 1.82 -22.16 -5.50
C THR A 95 1.48 -22.20 -6.99
N ILE A 96 2.23 -21.50 -7.85
CA ILE A 96 2.01 -21.25 -9.30
C ILE A 96 0.68 -20.54 -9.59
N ILE A 97 -0.43 -21.05 -9.06
CA ILE A 97 -1.77 -20.44 -9.07
C ILE A 97 -1.75 -19.06 -8.40
N GLY A 98 -0.87 -18.85 -7.42
CA GLY A 98 -0.72 -17.58 -6.72
C GLY A 98 0.11 -16.52 -7.45
N ILE A 99 0.68 -16.79 -8.64
CA ILE A 99 1.48 -15.81 -9.40
C ILE A 99 0.72 -14.48 -9.63
N PRO A 100 -0.57 -14.46 -10.02
CA PRO A 100 -1.31 -13.20 -10.17
C PRO A 100 -1.40 -12.39 -8.86
N LEU A 101 -1.50 -13.08 -7.72
CA LEU A 101 -1.54 -12.48 -6.38
C LEU A 101 -0.15 -11.96 -5.98
N ALA A 102 0.91 -12.73 -6.28
CA ALA A 102 2.28 -12.31 -6.05
C ALA A 102 2.60 -11.03 -6.83
N ILE A 103 2.18 -10.92 -8.09
CA ILE A 103 2.35 -9.70 -8.89
C ILE A 103 1.58 -8.53 -8.28
N ALA A 104 0.34 -8.75 -7.83
CA ALA A 104 -0.43 -7.71 -7.15
C ALA A 104 0.29 -7.25 -5.87
N ASN A 105 0.86 -8.17 -5.12
CA ASN A 105 1.61 -7.89 -3.90
C ASN A 105 2.87 -7.04 -4.15
N LEU A 106 3.65 -7.39 -5.18
CA LEU A 106 4.84 -6.64 -5.56
C LEU A 106 4.51 -5.20 -6.00
N LYS A 107 3.34 -4.99 -6.61
CA LYS A 107 2.86 -3.65 -7.00
C LYS A 107 2.54 -2.74 -5.80
N LEU A 108 2.36 -3.31 -4.61
CA LEU A 108 2.15 -2.54 -3.37
C LEU A 108 3.47 -2.01 -2.78
N ILE A 109 4.61 -2.60 -3.13
CA ILE A 109 5.91 -2.25 -2.54
C ILE A 109 6.29 -0.76 -2.75
N PRO A 110 6.16 -0.18 -3.97
CA PRO A 110 6.55 1.22 -4.16
C PRO A 110 5.76 2.19 -3.29
N VAL A 111 4.44 1.97 -3.13
CA VAL A 111 3.61 2.81 -2.26
C VAL A 111 3.86 2.53 -0.77
N SER A 112 4.25 1.29 -0.43
CA SER A 112 4.73 0.93 0.92
C SER A 112 5.98 1.69 1.33
N LEU A 113 6.93 1.85 0.40
CA LEU A 113 8.21 2.50 0.67
C LEU A 113 8.09 4.02 0.65
N LEU A 114 7.28 4.57 -0.26
CA LEU A 114 7.12 6.00 -0.48
C LEU A 114 5.65 6.40 -0.34
N PRO A 115 5.09 6.38 0.88
CA PRO A 115 3.66 6.59 1.08
C PRO A 115 3.24 8.06 0.93
N LEU A 116 4.14 9.01 1.20
CA LEU A 116 3.85 10.43 1.11
C LEU A 116 3.92 10.91 -0.35
N GLY A 117 2.96 11.77 -0.72
CA GLY A 117 2.83 12.28 -2.09
C GLY A 117 2.10 11.33 -3.05
N LYS A 118 1.60 10.18 -2.56
CA LYS A 118 0.76 9.26 -3.32
C LYS A 118 -0.71 9.38 -2.92
N GLU A 119 -1.60 9.12 -3.87
CA GLU A 119 -3.04 8.97 -3.67
C GLU A 119 -3.49 7.62 -4.25
N ILE A 120 -4.49 7.01 -3.62
CA ILE A 120 -5.05 5.72 -4.03
C ILE A 120 -6.46 5.98 -4.52
N VAL A 121 -6.72 5.61 -5.76
CA VAL A 121 -7.99 5.91 -6.44
C VAL A 121 -8.53 4.71 -7.21
N PRO A 122 -9.85 4.68 -7.47
CA PRO A 122 -10.43 3.72 -8.39
C PRO A 122 -9.76 3.78 -9.77
N VAL A 123 -9.53 2.62 -10.37
CA VAL A 123 -8.91 2.51 -11.71
C VAL A 123 -9.73 3.24 -12.78
N ASP A 124 -11.05 3.28 -12.61
CA ASP A 124 -11.96 3.87 -13.59
C ASP A 124 -11.83 5.41 -13.59
N ASP A 125 -11.60 6.02 -12.42
CA ASP A 125 -11.30 7.46 -12.28
C ASP A 125 -9.94 7.84 -12.88
N ALA A 126 -8.94 6.97 -12.71
CA ALA A 126 -7.61 7.18 -13.31
C ALA A 126 -7.63 7.12 -14.84
N ARG A 127 -8.50 6.27 -15.42
CA ARG A 127 -8.67 6.09 -16.88
C ARG A 127 -9.52 7.17 -17.53
N GLY A 128 -10.53 7.68 -16.83
CA GLY A 128 -11.41 8.77 -17.30
C GLY A 128 -10.74 10.14 -17.34
N GLY A 129 -9.45 10.20 -17.02
CA GLY A 129 -8.73 11.42 -16.78
C GLY A 129 -8.90 11.84 -15.33
N TYR A 130 -7.83 11.71 -14.57
CA TYR A 130 -7.51 12.53 -13.39
C TYR A 130 -7.42 14.05 -13.73
N VAL A 131 -8.04 14.47 -14.85
CA VAL A 131 -7.79 15.62 -15.72
C VAL A 131 -8.82 16.74 -15.51
N VAL A 132 -9.89 16.55 -14.72
CA VAL A 132 -10.98 17.57 -14.65
C VAL A 132 -11.23 18.22 -13.29
N SER A 133 -10.82 17.68 -12.12
CA SER A 133 -11.43 18.18 -10.86
C SER A 133 -10.62 18.37 -9.57
N ARG A 134 -9.29 18.39 -9.54
CA ARG A 134 -8.58 18.86 -8.32
C ARG A 134 -7.34 19.69 -8.58
#